data_AF-A0A7I0K0W4-F1
#
_entry.id   AF-A0A7I0K0W4-F1
#
_cell.length_a   1.000
_cell.length_b   1.000
_cell.length_c   1.000
_cell.angle_alpha   90.00
_cell.angle_beta   90.00
_cell.angle_gamma   90.00
#
_symmetry.space_group_name_H-M   'P 1'
#
loop_
_entity.id
_entity.type
_entity.pdbx_description
1 polymer ?
#
loop_
_entity_poly.entity_id
_entity_poly.type
_entity_poly.pdbx_seq_one_letter_code
_entity_poly.pdbx_strand_id
1 'polypeptide(L)'
;MERQAVNFSTSGQPRGLVFSIWLAAFCAAIPLALSLTISPAHALSEIKREDLPSPATPSADDDMAPPGSAVPMPDLLGTTPPATSQPGNAPEESQPEGPANDGGTASPNSDPEAPPPEVVYDLAKLPEPVRRMHDLIVEACRSGDIEKLRPLIGKGDSMTQLSLGDIEGDPITFLKGLAGDSEGQEILAIMEEVLSAGYVHVDAGTPQELYVWPYFFALPLDKLDAKQRVELFKIVTAGDYNDMKQFGAYIFYRVGITPAGQWMFFVAGD
;
A
#
# COMPACT_ATOMS: atom_id res chain seq x y z
N MET A 1 46.83 41.94 -48.73
CA MET A 1 46.67 42.13 -50.19
C MET A 1 46.24 40.81 -50.77
N GLU A 2 44.97 40.63 -51.09
CA GLU A 2 44.51 40.24 -52.42
C GLU A 2 42.99 40.27 -52.45
N ARG A 3 42.46 40.81 -53.54
CA ARG A 3 41.04 41.01 -53.80
C ARG A 3 40.58 39.82 -54.63
N GLN A 4 39.45 39.21 -54.31
CA GLN A 4 38.58 38.65 -55.33
C GLN A 4 37.12 38.96 -54.98
N ALA A 5 36.55 39.82 -55.81
CA ALA A 5 35.13 39.99 -56.02
C ALA A 5 34.80 39.31 -57.35
N VAL A 6 33.76 38.46 -57.40
CA VAL A 6 32.94 38.29 -58.60
C VAL A 6 31.48 38.04 -58.17
N ASN A 7 30.60 38.67 -58.94
CA ASN A 7 29.20 39.00 -58.70
C ASN A 7 28.18 37.88 -58.98
N PHE A 8 27.01 38.07 -58.35
CA PHE A 8 25.63 37.79 -58.77
C PHE A 8 25.38 37.09 -60.13
N SER A 9 24.48 36.09 -60.14
CA SER A 9 23.16 36.30 -60.78
C SER A 9 22.11 35.27 -60.38
N THR A 10 20.89 35.77 -60.44
CA THR A 10 19.56 35.30 -60.06
C THR A 10 18.98 34.16 -60.91
N SER A 11 18.17 33.29 -60.29
CA SER A 11 16.82 32.88 -60.72
C SER A 11 16.37 31.78 -59.74
N GLY A 12 15.16 31.70 -59.19
CA GLY A 12 13.91 32.40 -59.41
C GLY A 12 12.84 31.46 -58.85
N GLN A 13 12.44 31.70 -57.59
CA GLN A 13 11.12 31.56 -56.96
C GLN A 13 10.17 30.34 -57.26
N PRO A 14 9.17 30.12 -56.39
CA PRO A 14 8.71 28.80 -55.94
C PRO A 14 7.46 28.29 -56.69
N ARG A 15 7.21 26.99 -56.58
CA ARG A 15 5.94 26.34 -56.93
C ARG A 15 5.66 25.30 -55.84
N GLY A 16 4.52 25.22 -55.18
CA GLY A 16 3.28 25.98 -55.25
C GLY A 16 2.36 25.35 -54.21
N LEU A 17 2.04 26.10 -53.17
CA LEU A 17 0.82 25.92 -52.39
C LEU A 17 -0.33 26.47 -53.26
N VAL A 18 -1.55 25.99 -53.00
CA VAL A 18 -2.86 26.59 -53.35
C VAL A 18 -3.65 25.88 -54.47
N PHE A 19 -4.79 25.29 -54.03
CA PHE A 19 -6.08 25.08 -54.71
C PHE A 19 -6.28 23.93 -55.73
N SER A 20 -7.19 23.00 -55.42
CA SER A 20 -8.60 23.17 -55.80
C SER A 20 -9.51 22.06 -55.24
N ILE A 21 -10.47 22.53 -54.44
CA ILE A 21 -11.77 21.91 -54.15
C ILE A 21 -12.57 21.85 -55.47
N TRP A 22 -13.12 20.68 -55.84
CA TRP A 22 -14.51 20.42 -56.28
C TRP A 22 -14.60 19.09 -57.04
N LEU A 23 -15.25 18.07 -56.46
CA LEU A 23 -16.19 17.22 -57.20
C LEU A 23 -17.14 16.58 -56.18
N ALA A 24 -18.24 17.28 -55.94
CA ALA A 24 -19.43 16.72 -55.31
C ALA A 24 -20.32 16.09 -56.39
N ALA A 25 -21.17 15.15 -55.94
CA ALA A 25 -22.34 14.56 -56.58
C ALA A 25 -22.13 13.31 -57.46
N PHE A 26 -22.39 12.15 -56.86
CA PHE A 26 -23.57 11.38 -57.28
C PHE A 26 -24.23 10.70 -56.06
N CYS A 27 -25.41 11.21 -55.71
CA CYS A 27 -26.36 10.62 -54.78
C CYS A 27 -27.06 9.44 -55.45
N ALA A 28 -27.36 8.37 -54.69
CA ALA A 28 -28.74 7.93 -54.43
C ALA A 28 -28.77 6.58 -53.68
N ALA A 29 -29.40 6.64 -52.50
CA ALA A 29 -30.30 5.65 -51.90
C ALA A 29 -29.86 4.18 -51.74
N ILE A 30 -29.71 3.74 -50.48
CA ILE A 30 -30.50 2.67 -49.84
C ILE A 30 -30.39 2.88 -48.31
N PRO A 31 -31.51 3.10 -47.59
CA PRO A 31 -31.57 2.97 -46.14
C PRO A 31 -32.16 1.58 -45.78
N LEU A 32 -31.50 0.82 -44.89
CA LEU A 32 -32.22 -0.19 -44.12
C LEU A 32 -31.64 -0.31 -42.72
N ALA A 33 -32.56 -0.16 -41.78
CA ALA A 33 -32.43 -0.13 -40.33
C ALA A 33 -31.60 -1.26 -39.71
N LEU A 34 -30.79 -0.91 -38.72
CA LEU A 34 -30.51 -1.75 -37.55
C LEU A 34 -30.43 -0.84 -36.33
N SER A 35 -31.59 -0.42 -35.86
CA SER A 35 -31.77 0.18 -34.54
C SER A 35 -31.86 -0.94 -33.50
N LEU A 36 -30.92 -0.90 -32.54
CA LEU A 36 -31.03 -1.29 -31.13
C LEU A 36 -31.80 -2.59 -30.78
N THR A 37 -31.05 -3.55 -30.23
CA THR A 37 -31.46 -4.26 -29.01
C THR A 37 -30.26 -4.40 -28.08
N ILE A 38 -30.01 -3.38 -27.25
CA ILE A 38 -29.25 -3.56 -26.00
C ILE A 38 -30.28 -4.05 -25.00
N SER A 39 -30.28 -5.36 -24.73
CA SER A 39 -31.11 -5.95 -23.69
C SER A 39 -30.57 -5.55 -22.31
N PRO A 40 -31.40 -5.07 -21.38
CA PRO A 40 -30.99 -4.93 -19.99
C PRO A 40 -30.87 -6.33 -19.38
N ALA A 41 -29.69 -6.67 -18.87
CA ALA A 41 -29.48 -7.87 -18.07
C ALA A 41 -30.07 -7.65 -16.66
N HIS A 42 -31.38 -7.78 -16.53
CA HIS A 42 -32.05 -7.96 -15.25
C HIS A 42 -31.96 -9.43 -14.84
N ALA A 43 -30.79 -9.86 -14.35
CA ALA A 43 -30.60 -11.19 -13.78
C ALA A 43 -30.83 -11.18 -12.27
N LEU A 44 -32.03 -10.82 -11.83
CA LEU A 44 -32.51 -11.02 -10.46
C LEU A 44 -34.02 -11.26 -10.47
N SER A 45 -34.45 -12.40 -10.98
CA SER A 45 -35.76 -12.94 -10.60
C SER A 45 -35.77 -14.45 -10.72
N GLU A 46 -36.48 -15.05 -9.77
CA GLU A 46 -37.04 -16.40 -9.84
C GLU A 46 -36.17 -17.54 -9.29
N ILE A 47 -35.77 -17.41 -8.01
CA ILE A 47 -35.74 -18.61 -7.16
C ILE A 47 -37.20 -19.04 -6.97
N LYS A 48 -37.58 -20.05 -7.74
CA LYS A 48 -38.79 -20.84 -7.56
C LYS A 48 -38.77 -21.40 -6.13
N ARG A 49 -39.71 -20.95 -5.28
CA ARG A 49 -40.05 -21.68 -4.04
C ARG A 49 -40.66 -23.01 -4.48
N GLU A 50 -39.84 -24.04 -4.61
CA GLU A 50 -40.32 -25.41 -4.67
C GLU A 50 -40.90 -25.79 -3.31
N ASP A 51 -42.07 -26.42 -3.37
CA ASP A 51 -42.91 -26.86 -2.26
C ASP A 51 -42.10 -27.52 -1.14
N LEU A 52 -41.93 -26.79 -0.04
CA LEU A 52 -41.54 -27.39 1.22
C LEU A 52 -42.77 -28.12 1.80
N PRO A 53 -42.66 -29.41 2.16
CA PRO A 53 -43.74 -30.07 2.89
C PRO A 53 -44.00 -29.34 4.22
N SER A 54 -45.27 -29.23 4.61
CA SER A 54 -45.65 -28.67 5.92
C SER A 54 -44.94 -29.40 7.06
N PRO A 55 -44.44 -28.69 8.08
CA PRO A 55 -43.78 -29.32 9.21
C PRO A 55 -44.78 -30.15 10.00
N ALA A 56 -44.50 -31.45 10.13
CA ALA A 56 -45.14 -32.28 11.13
C ALA A 56 -44.72 -31.77 12.52
N THR A 57 -45.69 -31.55 13.40
CA THR A 57 -45.46 -31.37 14.84
C THR A 57 -44.71 -32.58 15.40
N PRO A 58 -43.55 -32.41 16.08
CA PRO A 58 -42.90 -33.53 16.75
C PRO A 58 -43.60 -33.82 18.08
N SER A 59 -43.92 -35.10 18.28
CA SER A 59 -44.11 -35.67 19.61
C SER A 59 -42.79 -35.65 20.39
N ALA A 60 -42.92 -35.61 21.71
CA ALA A 60 -41.85 -35.50 22.69
C ALA A 60 -40.77 -36.59 22.61
N ASP A 61 -39.62 -36.21 23.17
CA ASP A 61 -38.46 -36.97 23.63
C ASP A 61 -37.19 -36.95 22.76
N ASP A 62 -36.11 -36.63 23.49
CA ASP A 62 -34.67 -36.77 23.27
C ASP A 62 -33.87 -35.70 22.49
N ASP A 63 -32.99 -35.06 23.28
CA ASP A 63 -31.73 -34.35 22.99
C ASP A 63 -31.17 -34.43 21.54
N MET A 64 -31.12 -33.29 20.83
CA MET A 64 -29.93 -32.78 20.13
C MET A 64 -30.22 -31.48 19.35
N ALA A 65 -29.37 -30.46 19.56
CA ALA A 65 -29.39 -29.18 18.86
C ALA A 65 -28.97 -29.30 17.37
N PRO A 66 -29.44 -28.39 16.47
CA PRO A 66 -29.15 -28.47 15.03
C PRO A 66 -27.73 -27.98 14.69
N PRO A 67 -27.08 -28.52 13.64
CA PRO A 67 -25.75 -28.08 13.23
C PRO A 67 -25.86 -26.74 12.49
N GLY A 68 -25.21 -25.71 13.03
CA GLY A 68 -24.97 -24.45 12.34
C GLY A 68 -23.98 -24.65 11.20
N SER A 69 -24.32 -24.16 10.00
CA SER A 69 -23.34 -23.93 8.93
C SER A 69 -22.39 -22.81 9.37
N ALA A 70 -21.28 -23.20 10.00
CA ALA A 70 -20.10 -22.36 10.15
C ALA A 70 -19.14 -22.71 9.02
N VAL A 71 -18.80 -21.72 8.19
CA VAL A 71 -17.65 -21.79 7.29
C VAL A 71 -16.40 -21.90 8.19
N PRO A 72 -15.50 -22.88 7.98
CA PRO A 72 -14.32 -23.02 8.84
C PRO A 72 -13.36 -21.87 8.62
N MET A 73 -13.07 -21.13 9.69
CA MET A 73 -11.93 -20.21 9.76
C MET A 73 -10.68 -21.03 10.13
N PRO A 74 -9.49 -20.80 9.55
CA PRO A 74 -8.28 -21.51 9.95
C PRO A 74 -7.91 -21.17 11.40
N ASP A 75 -7.58 -22.21 12.17
CA ASP A 75 -7.18 -22.12 13.58
C ASP A 75 -5.92 -21.27 13.76
N LEU A 76 -6.01 -20.23 14.60
CA LEU A 76 -4.87 -19.55 15.19
C LEU A 76 -4.27 -20.46 16.26
N LEU A 77 -3.11 -21.06 15.97
CA LEU A 77 -2.27 -21.70 16.98
C LEU A 77 -1.68 -20.61 17.88
N GLY A 78 -2.08 -20.62 19.14
CA GLY A 78 -1.88 -19.51 20.05
C GLY A 78 -0.57 -19.48 20.80
N THR A 79 -0.41 -18.38 21.52
CA THR A 79 0.27 -18.32 22.83
C THR A 79 -0.43 -17.26 23.68
N THR A 80 -1.17 -17.70 24.69
CA THR A 80 -1.68 -16.84 25.77
C THR A 80 -0.69 -16.88 26.93
N PRO A 81 -0.20 -15.74 27.45
CA PRO A 81 0.38 -15.69 28.79
C PRO A 81 -0.74 -15.62 29.85
N PRO A 82 -0.57 -16.25 31.03
CA PRO A 82 -1.66 -16.41 31.99
C PRO A 82 -2.02 -15.10 32.71
N ALA A 83 -3.32 -14.78 32.71
CA ALA A 83 -3.90 -13.76 33.56
C ALA A 83 -4.04 -14.27 35.01
N THR A 84 -3.55 -13.49 35.97
CA THR A 84 -3.88 -13.65 37.39
C THR A 84 -4.75 -12.47 37.81
N SER A 85 -6.02 -12.74 38.14
CA SER A 85 -6.96 -11.80 38.78
C SER A 85 -6.49 -11.51 40.22
N GLN A 86 -6.63 -10.33 40.83
CA GLN A 86 -7.87 -9.65 41.25
C GLN A 86 -7.52 -8.33 42.03
N PRO A 87 -8.46 -7.57 42.63
CA PRO A 87 -8.91 -6.24 42.19
C PRO A 87 -8.54 -5.08 43.15
N GLY A 88 -8.73 -3.83 42.72
CA GLY A 88 -9.00 -2.72 43.65
C GLY A 88 -8.51 -1.33 43.26
N ASN A 89 -9.48 -0.44 43.05
CA ASN A 89 -9.45 1.03 43.19
C ASN A 89 -8.68 1.86 42.15
N ALA A 90 -9.47 2.58 41.32
CA ALA A 90 -9.08 3.85 40.71
C ALA A 90 -8.88 4.92 41.81
N PRO A 91 -7.99 5.91 41.60
CA PRO A 91 -8.44 7.15 40.94
C PRO A 91 -7.43 7.83 39.99
N GLU A 92 -8.01 8.71 39.16
CA GLU A 92 -7.47 9.92 38.49
C GLU A 92 -6.23 9.82 37.56
N GLU A 93 -6.56 9.93 36.28
CA GLU A 93 -5.88 10.65 35.19
C GLU A 93 -4.51 11.29 35.51
N SER A 94 -3.46 10.68 34.96
CA SER A 94 -2.19 11.32 34.64
C SER A 94 -1.65 10.61 33.41
N GLN A 95 -1.54 11.33 32.29
CA GLN A 95 -0.89 10.82 31.08
C GLN A 95 0.53 10.36 31.45
N PRO A 96 0.95 9.14 31.11
CA PRO A 96 2.35 8.78 31.26
C PRO A 96 3.13 9.56 30.19
N GLU A 97 4.07 10.40 30.61
CA GLU A 97 5.19 10.78 29.75
C GLU A 97 5.87 9.47 29.32
N GLY A 98 5.81 9.17 28.02
CA GLY A 98 6.47 8.02 27.42
C GLY A 98 7.98 8.08 27.68
N PRO A 99 8.67 6.94 27.77
CA PRO A 99 10.10 6.92 28.09
C PRO A 99 10.91 7.68 27.04
N ALA A 100 11.92 8.42 27.53
CA ALA A 100 12.89 9.12 26.71
C ALA A 100 13.55 8.16 25.70
N ASN A 101 13.44 8.53 24.44
CA ASN A 101 13.77 7.72 23.27
C ASN A 101 15.27 7.80 22.97
N ASP A 102 15.99 6.69 23.18
CA ASP A 102 17.41 6.55 22.83
C ASP A 102 17.49 5.95 21.41
N GLY A 103 17.91 6.78 20.46
CA GLY A 103 18.23 6.51 19.05
C GLY A 103 17.78 5.19 18.40
N GLY A 104 16.67 5.22 17.66
CA GLY A 104 16.38 4.18 16.67
C GLY A 104 14.99 4.24 16.07
N THR A 105 14.83 4.91 14.91
CA THR A 105 13.70 4.71 13.96
C THR A 105 12.26 4.77 14.49
N ALA A 106 12.01 5.24 15.71
CA ALA A 106 10.67 5.59 16.19
C ALA A 106 10.24 6.93 15.57
N SER A 107 8.93 7.10 15.37
CA SER A 107 8.27 8.20 14.62
C SER A 107 8.99 9.54 14.70
N PRO A 108 9.11 10.29 13.58
CA PRO A 108 9.81 11.56 13.59
C PRO A 108 9.14 12.41 14.65
N ASN A 109 9.99 12.98 15.51
CA ASN A 109 9.67 13.83 16.63
C ASN A 109 8.38 14.62 16.34
N SER A 110 7.25 14.07 16.78
CA SER A 110 5.94 14.64 16.51
C SER A 110 5.78 15.73 17.53
N ASP A 111 6.41 16.88 17.29
CA ASP A 111 5.98 18.11 17.95
C ASP A 111 4.46 18.18 17.71
N PRO A 112 3.63 17.98 18.76
CA PRO A 112 2.19 17.86 18.59
C PRO A 112 1.56 19.15 18.04
N GLU A 113 2.32 20.26 18.07
CA GLU A 113 1.94 21.56 17.54
C GLU A 113 2.40 21.77 16.08
N ALA A 114 3.36 20.99 15.58
CA ALA A 114 3.77 21.05 14.18
C ALA A 114 2.68 20.48 13.28
N PRO A 115 2.38 21.12 12.13
CA PRO A 115 1.42 20.57 11.19
C PRO A 115 1.92 19.21 10.68
N PRO A 116 1.03 18.21 10.52
CA PRO A 116 1.43 16.91 10.01
C PRO A 116 1.99 17.04 8.59
N PRO A 117 2.94 16.16 8.19
CA PRO A 117 3.49 16.19 6.85
C PRO A 117 2.41 15.94 5.78
N GLU A 118 2.64 16.47 4.58
CA GLU A 118 1.75 16.22 3.43
C GLU A 118 1.76 14.73 3.08
N VAL A 119 0.58 14.12 3.04
CA VAL A 119 0.39 12.76 2.54
C VAL A 119 0.34 12.79 1.02
N VAL A 120 1.26 12.07 0.37
CA VAL A 120 1.38 12.01 -1.07
C VAL A 120 1.12 10.60 -1.57
N TYR A 121 0.24 10.46 -2.56
CA TYR A 121 -0.09 9.18 -3.21
C TYR A 121 0.50 9.07 -4.63
N ASP A 122 0.82 10.20 -5.26
CA ASP A 122 1.33 10.24 -6.62
C ASP A 122 2.84 9.98 -6.65
N LEU A 123 3.23 8.75 -6.99
CA LEU A 123 4.63 8.33 -7.11
C LEU A 123 5.41 9.11 -8.19
N ALA A 124 4.74 9.80 -9.12
CA ALA A 124 5.42 10.65 -10.10
C ALA A 124 6.08 11.87 -9.47
N LYS A 125 5.67 12.26 -8.25
CA LYS A 125 6.27 13.35 -7.47
C LYS A 125 7.57 12.94 -6.75
N LEU A 126 7.86 11.65 -6.66
CA LEU A 126 9.11 11.18 -6.05
C LEU A 126 10.33 11.56 -6.90
N PRO A 127 11.47 11.87 -6.27
CA PRO A 127 12.75 11.88 -6.97
C PRO A 127 12.99 10.56 -7.70
N GLU A 128 13.62 10.60 -8.87
CA GLU A 128 13.85 9.40 -9.69
C GLU A 128 14.54 8.26 -8.92
N PRO A 129 15.59 8.50 -8.10
CA PRO A 129 16.23 7.42 -7.35
C PRO A 129 15.28 6.73 -6.36
N VAL A 130 14.40 7.50 -5.71
CA VAL A 130 13.43 7.00 -4.73
C VAL A 130 12.38 6.16 -5.44
N ARG A 131 11.79 6.68 -6.53
CA ARG A 131 10.81 5.96 -7.34
C ARG A 131 11.39 4.66 -7.88
N ARG A 132 12.63 4.70 -8.37
CA ARG A 132 13.32 3.51 -8.89
C ARG A 132 13.50 2.44 -7.81
N MET A 133 13.95 2.82 -6.61
CA MET A 133 14.10 1.86 -5.51
C MET A 133 12.75 1.29 -5.08
N HIS A 134 11.72 2.12 -4.95
CA HIS A 134 10.35 1.69 -4.71
C HIS A 134 9.90 0.63 -5.74
N ASP A 135 10.05 0.93 -7.04
CA ASP A 135 9.60 0.03 -8.10
C ASP A 135 10.37 -1.30 -8.11
N LEU A 136 11.67 -1.28 -7.82
CA LEU A 136 12.49 -2.49 -7.69
C LEU A 136 12.04 -3.38 -6.52
N ILE A 137 11.72 -2.78 -5.37
CA ILE A 137 11.23 -3.53 -4.21
C ILE A 137 9.86 -4.13 -4.52
N VAL A 138 8.94 -3.35 -5.11
CA VAL A 138 7.61 -3.83 -5.51
C VAL A 138 7.70 -4.94 -6.56
N GLU A 139 8.60 -4.82 -7.55
CA GLU A 139 8.83 -5.87 -8.54
C GLU A 139 9.35 -7.17 -7.91
N ALA A 140 10.27 -7.06 -6.94
CA ALA A 140 10.75 -8.21 -6.18
C ALA A 140 9.60 -8.87 -5.41
N CYS A 141 8.77 -8.10 -4.71
CA CYS A 141 7.61 -8.60 -3.97
C CYS A 141 6.62 -9.34 -4.88
N ARG A 142 6.22 -8.72 -5.99
CA ARG A 142 5.28 -9.30 -6.96
C ARG A 142 5.75 -10.59 -7.61
N SER A 143 7.07 -10.81 -7.64
CA SER A 143 7.61 -12.04 -8.20
C SER A 143 7.42 -13.25 -7.29
N GLY A 144 7.18 -13.04 -5.99
CA GLY A 144 7.12 -14.10 -4.98
C GLY A 144 8.47 -14.75 -4.67
N ASP A 145 9.56 -14.29 -5.27
CA ASP A 145 10.91 -14.78 -5.03
C ASP A 145 11.68 -13.81 -4.12
N ILE A 146 11.73 -14.15 -2.83
CA ILE A 146 12.34 -13.30 -1.79
C ILE A 146 13.83 -13.04 -2.05
N GLU A 147 14.53 -13.92 -2.77
CA GLU A 147 15.94 -13.72 -3.12
C GLU A 147 16.14 -12.49 -4.02
N LYS A 148 15.10 -12.00 -4.71
CA LYS A 148 15.16 -10.75 -5.48
C LYS A 148 15.33 -9.50 -4.62
N LEU A 149 15.05 -9.56 -3.31
CA LEU A 149 15.35 -8.46 -2.39
C LEU A 149 16.84 -8.35 -2.07
N ARG A 150 17.60 -9.45 -2.15
CA ARG A 150 19.01 -9.51 -1.77
C ARG A 150 19.90 -8.42 -2.42
N PRO A 151 19.82 -8.15 -3.74
CA PRO A 151 20.60 -7.07 -4.34
C PRO A 151 20.18 -5.67 -3.88
N LEU A 152 18.99 -5.49 -3.33
CA LEU A 152 18.44 -4.20 -2.89
C LEU A 152 18.81 -3.87 -1.44
N ILE A 153 18.95 -4.89 -0.58
CA ILE A 153 19.27 -4.76 0.86
C ILE A 153 20.66 -4.14 1.11
N GLY A 154 21.56 -4.16 0.13
CA GLY A 154 22.93 -3.64 0.32
C GLY A 154 23.79 -4.49 1.25
N LYS A 155 24.91 -3.94 1.72
CA LYS A 155 25.91 -4.61 2.58
C LYS A 155 26.63 -3.60 3.48
N GLY A 156 27.19 -4.07 4.60
CA GLY A 156 27.99 -3.24 5.53
C GLY A 156 27.19 -2.04 6.03
N ASP A 157 27.81 -0.87 6.08
CA ASP A 157 27.20 0.38 6.57
C ASP A 157 25.99 0.87 5.74
N SER A 158 25.83 0.35 4.52
CA SER A 158 24.69 0.65 3.64
C SER A 158 23.59 -0.41 3.67
N MET A 159 23.74 -1.43 4.52
CA MET A 159 22.76 -2.49 4.65
C MET A 159 21.44 -1.92 5.18
N THR A 160 20.33 -2.27 4.53
CA THR A 160 18.99 -1.97 4.99
C THR A 160 18.77 -2.57 6.37
N GLN A 161 18.26 -1.75 7.29
CA GLN A 161 17.85 -2.20 8.61
C GLN A 161 16.54 -3.00 8.49
N LEU A 162 16.57 -4.29 8.83
CA LEU A 162 15.38 -5.17 8.76
C LEU A 162 14.76 -5.46 10.14
N SER A 163 15.40 -4.98 11.21
CA SER A 163 14.95 -5.10 12.61
C SER A 163 15.38 -3.87 13.40
N LEU A 164 14.65 -3.54 14.46
CA LEU A 164 15.08 -2.55 15.45
C LEU A 164 16.24 -3.07 16.31
N GLY A 165 16.38 -4.38 16.43
CA GLY A 165 17.52 -5.04 17.05
C GLY A 165 18.56 -5.53 16.03
N ASP A 166 19.66 -6.07 16.54
CA ASP A 166 20.69 -6.67 15.71
C ASP A 166 20.17 -7.91 14.96
N ILE A 167 20.63 -8.05 13.72
CA ILE A 167 20.37 -9.23 12.89
C ILE A 167 21.67 -9.99 12.72
N GLU A 168 21.65 -11.27 13.09
CA GLU A 168 22.75 -12.18 12.81
C GLU A 168 22.49 -13.01 11.56
N GLY A 169 23.52 -13.18 10.74
CA GLY A 169 23.49 -14.09 9.59
C GLY A 169 22.92 -13.49 8.31
N ASP A 170 22.18 -14.31 7.57
CA ASP A 170 21.73 -14.00 6.22
C ASP A 170 20.40 -13.20 6.24
N PRO A 171 20.34 -12.01 5.61
CA PRO A 171 19.15 -11.17 5.69
C PRO A 171 17.89 -11.78 5.06
N ILE A 172 18.03 -12.61 4.02
CA ILE A 172 16.89 -13.29 3.41
C ILE A 172 16.38 -14.39 4.35
N THR A 173 17.28 -15.14 4.97
CA THR A 173 16.93 -16.12 6.00
C THR A 173 16.19 -15.46 7.17
N PHE A 174 16.66 -14.28 7.61
CA PHE A 174 15.97 -13.49 8.62
C PHE A 174 14.55 -13.10 8.19
N LEU A 175 14.37 -12.51 7.00
CA LEU A 175 13.06 -12.13 6.49
C LEU A 175 12.10 -13.32 6.34
N LYS A 176 12.60 -14.48 5.89
CA LYS A 176 11.80 -15.72 5.87
C LYS A 176 11.34 -16.13 7.27
N GLY A 177 12.19 -15.95 8.28
CA GLY A 177 11.86 -16.25 9.67
C GLY A 177 10.77 -15.34 10.28
N LEU A 178 10.51 -14.17 9.67
CA LEU A 178 9.41 -13.29 10.07
C LEU A 178 8.06 -13.72 9.47
N ALA A 179 8.07 -14.52 8.40
CA ALA A 179 6.88 -14.99 7.73
C ALA A 179 6.31 -16.25 8.41
N GLY A 180 5.00 -16.39 8.34
CA GLY A 180 4.24 -17.60 8.71
C GLY A 180 4.30 -18.70 7.65
N ASP A 181 4.97 -18.46 6.52
CA ASP A 181 5.26 -19.45 5.49
C ASP A 181 6.78 -19.65 5.30
N SER A 182 7.17 -20.82 4.76
CA SER A 182 8.59 -21.18 4.60
C SER A 182 9.33 -20.41 3.50
N GLU A 183 8.60 -19.82 2.57
CA GLU A 183 9.17 -19.18 1.38
C GLU A 183 9.32 -17.67 1.55
N GLY A 184 8.71 -17.07 2.59
CA GLY A 184 8.71 -15.64 2.85
C GLY A 184 7.70 -14.87 1.99
N GLN A 185 6.66 -15.52 1.48
CA GLN A 185 5.68 -14.86 0.60
C GLN A 185 4.76 -13.90 1.37
N GLU A 186 4.44 -14.22 2.63
CA GLU A 186 3.69 -13.34 3.51
C GLU A 186 4.44 -12.02 3.74
N ILE A 187 5.75 -12.07 4.02
CA ILE A 187 6.53 -10.85 4.24
C ILE A 187 6.65 -10.00 2.96
N LEU A 188 6.72 -10.64 1.78
CA LEU A 188 6.66 -9.94 0.49
C LEU A 188 5.30 -9.27 0.27
N ALA A 189 4.21 -9.95 0.63
CA ALA A 189 2.86 -9.39 0.52
C ALA A 189 2.68 -8.18 1.45
N ILE A 190 3.16 -8.28 2.70
CA ILE A 190 3.15 -7.17 3.66
C ILE A 190 3.94 -5.97 3.11
N MET A 191 5.15 -6.22 2.60
CA MET A 191 6.01 -5.17 2.04
C MET A 191 5.36 -4.48 0.82
N GLU A 192 4.74 -5.25 -0.08
CA GLU A 192 3.99 -4.69 -1.22
C GLU A 192 2.80 -3.85 -0.73
N GLU A 193 2.01 -4.34 0.22
CA GLU A 193 0.84 -3.61 0.73
C GLU A 193 1.26 -2.29 1.42
N VAL A 194 2.35 -2.31 2.20
CA VAL A 194 2.95 -1.10 2.81
C VAL A 194 3.37 -0.08 1.75
N LEU A 195 4.07 -0.51 0.70
CA LEU A 195 4.52 0.36 -0.39
C LEU A 195 3.39 0.86 -1.29
N SER A 196 2.26 0.14 -1.33
CA SER A 196 1.07 0.56 -2.08
C SER A 196 0.31 1.73 -1.43
N ALA A 197 0.56 2.00 -0.15
CA ALA A 197 -0.05 3.10 0.58
C ALA A 197 0.54 4.46 0.17
N GLY A 198 -0.07 5.55 0.63
CA GLY A 198 0.52 6.88 0.52
C GLY A 198 1.82 6.99 1.34
N TYR A 199 2.66 7.95 0.99
CA TYR A 199 3.93 8.22 1.66
C TYR A 199 3.99 9.65 2.21
N VAL A 200 4.98 9.89 3.05
CA VAL A 200 5.36 11.22 3.55
C VAL A 200 6.82 11.49 3.26
N HIS A 201 7.15 12.77 3.09
CA HIS A 201 8.53 13.26 3.01
C HIS A 201 8.85 13.94 4.34
N VAL A 202 9.77 13.37 5.10
CA VAL A 202 10.11 13.82 6.46
C VAL A 202 11.53 14.38 6.50
N ASP A 203 11.75 15.30 7.44
CA ASP A 203 13.06 15.89 7.74
C ASP A 203 13.78 16.49 6.52
N ALA A 204 13.00 17.07 5.60
CA ALA A 204 13.47 17.65 4.34
C ALA A 204 14.60 18.66 4.54
N GLY A 205 15.70 18.50 3.79
CA GLY A 205 16.88 19.36 3.87
C GLY A 205 17.83 19.05 5.04
N THR A 206 17.56 17.99 5.82
CA THR A 206 18.44 17.53 6.89
C THR A 206 19.18 16.23 6.50
N PRO A 207 20.23 15.82 7.23
CA PRO A 207 20.84 14.50 7.04
C PRO A 207 19.89 13.31 7.28
N GLN A 208 18.74 13.53 7.93
CA GLN A 208 17.72 12.53 8.24
C GLN A 208 16.59 12.50 7.21
N GLU A 209 16.71 13.22 6.09
CA GLU A 209 15.68 13.31 5.05
C GLU A 209 15.30 11.92 4.50
N LEU A 210 14.00 11.60 4.54
CA LEU A 210 13.46 10.30 4.14
C LEU A 210 12.10 10.40 3.46
N TYR A 211 11.84 9.45 2.57
CA TYR A 211 10.51 9.13 2.05
C TYR A 211 10.04 7.85 2.75
N VAL A 212 8.90 7.92 3.44
CA VAL A 212 8.45 6.85 4.35
C VAL A 212 7.05 6.37 4.01
N TRP A 213 6.89 5.04 4.00
CA TRP A 213 5.64 4.31 3.82
C TRP A 213 5.34 3.44 5.05
N PRO A 214 4.06 3.26 5.43
CA PRO A 214 2.93 4.09 5.00
C PRO A 214 2.97 5.45 5.72
N TYR A 215 2.23 6.42 5.19
CA TYR A 215 2.11 7.75 5.81
C TYR A 215 1.58 7.72 7.27
N PHE A 216 0.96 6.63 7.71
CA PHE A 216 0.52 6.43 9.10
C PHE A 216 1.64 6.54 10.12
N PHE A 217 2.89 6.29 9.72
CA PHE A 217 4.07 6.47 10.57
C PHE A 217 4.21 7.90 11.12
N ALA A 218 3.71 8.90 10.39
CA ALA A 218 3.85 10.31 10.72
C ALA A 218 2.51 11.00 11.04
N LEU A 219 1.42 10.24 11.21
CA LEU A 219 0.10 10.78 11.58
C LEU A 219 -0.41 10.16 12.88
N PRO A 220 -1.00 10.99 13.77
CA PRO A 220 -1.77 10.47 14.90
C PRO A 220 -2.96 9.62 14.42
N LEU A 221 -3.09 8.41 14.94
CA LEU A 221 -4.10 7.43 14.49
C LEU A 221 -5.54 7.86 14.78
N ASP A 222 -5.73 8.73 15.77
CA ASP A 222 -7.03 9.33 16.12
C ASP A 222 -7.44 10.46 15.16
N LYS A 223 -6.48 11.06 14.43
CA LYS A 223 -6.72 12.10 13.42
C LYS A 223 -6.97 11.55 12.01
N LEU A 224 -6.95 10.23 11.82
CA LEU A 224 -7.26 9.60 10.53
C LEU A 224 -8.74 9.74 10.18
N ASP A 225 -9.00 10.25 8.98
CA ASP A 225 -10.36 10.29 8.42
C ASP A 225 -10.88 8.89 8.04
N ALA A 226 -12.15 8.81 7.62
CA ALA A 226 -12.78 7.53 7.30
C ALA A 226 -12.11 6.79 6.13
N LYS A 227 -11.63 7.50 5.09
CA LYS A 227 -10.94 6.91 3.95
C LYS A 227 -9.56 6.39 4.37
N GLN A 228 -8.82 7.21 5.11
CA GLN A 228 -7.50 6.84 5.64
C GLN A 228 -7.59 5.64 6.59
N ARG A 229 -8.67 5.54 7.36
CA ARG A 229 -8.92 4.39 8.23
C ARG A 229 -9.22 3.10 7.46
N VAL A 230 -9.93 3.19 6.33
CA VAL A 230 -10.10 2.06 5.41
C VAL A 230 -8.75 1.63 4.82
N GLU A 231 -7.89 2.58 4.45
CA GLU A 231 -6.53 2.27 3.99
C GLU A 231 -5.69 1.58 5.06
N LEU A 232 -5.76 2.06 6.31
CA LEU A 232 -5.07 1.42 7.43
C LEU A 232 -5.51 -0.05 7.58
N PHE A 233 -6.81 -0.32 7.53
CA PHE A 233 -7.36 -1.68 7.66
C PHE A 233 -7.07 -2.62 6.47
N LYS A 234 -6.44 -2.13 5.39
CA LYS A 234 -5.87 -3.02 4.38
C LYS A 234 -4.53 -3.61 4.81
N ILE A 235 -3.79 -2.86 5.63
CA ILE A 235 -2.44 -3.22 6.09
C ILE A 235 -2.51 -3.99 7.40
N VAL A 236 -3.40 -3.58 8.32
CA VAL A 236 -3.45 -4.11 9.69
C VAL A 236 -4.86 -4.60 10.04
N THR A 237 -4.94 -5.54 10.98
CA THR A 237 -6.23 -6.04 11.45
C THR A 237 -6.88 -5.07 12.45
N ALA A 238 -8.16 -5.30 12.77
CA ALA A 238 -8.84 -4.55 13.82
C ALA A 238 -8.21 -4.76 15.21
N GLY A 239 -7.59 -5.93 15.45
CA GLY A 239 -6.83 -6.20 16.67
C GLY A 239 -5.61 -5.30 16.76
N ASP A 240 -4.76 -5.34 15.73
CA ASP A 240 -3.54 -4.52 15.64
C ASP A 240 -3.85 -3.02 15.77
N TYR A 241 -4.93 -2.55 15.16
CA TYR A 241 -5.37 -1.17 15.32
C TYR A 241 -5.71 -0.81 16.76
N ASN A 242 -6.38 -1.70 17.50
CA ASN A 242 -6.70 -1.45 18.90
C ASN A 242 -5.44 -1.39 19.78
N ASP A 243 -4.46 -2.24 19.50
CA ASP A 243 -3.17 -2.23 20.20
C ASP A 243 -2.39 -0.94 19.89
N MET A 244 -2.34 -0.53 18.61
CA MET A 244 -1.76 0.74 18.19
C MET A 244 -2.44 1.96 18.82
N LYS A 245 -3.75 1.91 19.04
CA LYS A 245 -4.46 2.99 19.76
C LYS A 245 -4.06 3.08 21.23
N GLN A 246 -3.76 1.95 21.87
CA GLN A 246 -3.28 1.92 23.25
C GLN A 246 -1.84 2.42 23.33
N PHE A 247 -1.01 2.05 22.35
CA PHE A 247 0.36 2.54 22.22
C PHE A 247 0.43 4.03 21.86
N GLY A 248 -0.51 4.51 21.05
CA GLY A 248 -0.61 5.91 20.62
C GLY A 248 0.08 6.23 19.29
N ALA A 249 0.65 5.23 18.61
CA ALA A 249 1.34 5.40 17.33
C ALA A 249 1.21 4.18 16.43
N TYR A 250 1.54 4.36 15.14
CA TYR A 250 1.65 3.26 14.19
C TYR A 250 2.93 2.45 14.47
N ILE A 251 2.75 1.17 14.81
CA ILE A 251 3.86 0.26 15.16
C ILE A 251 3.97 -0.94 14.22
N PHE A 252 3.29 -0.94 13.06
CA PHE A 252 3.46 -2.01 12.08
C PHE A 252 4.64 -1.74 11.14
N TYR A 253 4.81 -2.61 10.13
CA TYR A 253 5.88 -2.51 9.16
C TYR A 253 5.91 -1.16 8.43
N ARG A 254 7.11 -0.60 8.29
CA ARG A 254 7.38 0.64 7.56
C ARG A 254 8.61 0.53 6.69
N VAL A 255 8.61 1.23 5.57
CA VAL A 255 9.73 1.34 4.63
C VAL A 255 10.23 2.78 4.58
N GLY A 256 11.55 2.96 4.63
CA GLY A 256 12.20 4.26 4.47
C GLY A 256 13.22 4.24 3.34
N ILE A 257 13.17 5.24 2.45
CA ILE A 257 14.10 5.40 1.33
C ILE A 257 14.69 6.81 1.37
N THR A 258 16.02 6.92 1.25
CA THR A 258 16.70 8.24 1.19
C THR A 258 16.45 8.93 -0.16
N PRO A 259 16.64 10.26 -0.27
CA PRO A 259 16.61 10.96 -1.56
C PRO A 259 17.57 10.38 -2.63
N ALA A 260 18.64 9.71 -2.20
CA ALA A 260 19.60 9.05 -3.08
C ALA A 260 19.13 7.66 -3.57
N GLY A 261 17.96 7.19 -3.13
CA GLY A 261 17.41 5.89 -3.51
C GLY A 261 17.98 4.73 -2.70
N GLN A 262 18.62 4.97 -1.55
CA GLN A 262 19.04 3.90 -0.64
C GLN A 262 17.83 3.43 0.17
N TRP A 263 17.58 2.13 0.18
CA TRP A 263 16.60 1.50 1.06
C TRP A 263 17.18 1.44 2.49
N MET A 264 16.71 2.33 3.35
CA MET A 264 17.27 2.51 4.70
C MET A 264 16.74 1.47 5.67
N PHE A 265 15.42 1.24 5.67
CA PHE A 265 14.81 0.30 6.59
C PHE A 265 13.56 -0.36 6.01
N PHE A 266 13.30 -1.58 6.50
CA PHE A 266 12.01 -2.24 6.50
C PHE A 266 11.85 -2.94 7.86
N VAL A 267 11.14 -2.28 8.78
CA VAL A 267 11.06 -2.70 10.18
C VAL A 267 9.62 -2.66 10.66
N ALA A 268 9.24 -3.58 11.54
CA ALA A 268 8.06 -3.42 12.40
C ALA A 268 8.41 -2.54 13.61
N GLY A 269 7.46 -1.78 14.13
CA GLY A 269 7.57 -1.18 15.47
C GLY A 269 7.28 -2.22 16.55
N ASP A 270 7.64 -1.92 17.79
CA ASP A 270 7.28 -2.69 18.98
C ASP A 270 6.23 -1.97 19.84
#